data_AF-A0A519QWD9-F1
#
_entry.id   AF-A0A519QWD9-F1
#
_cell.length_a   1.000
_cell.length_b   1.000
_cell.length_c   1.000
_cell.angle_alpha   90.00
_cell.angle_beta   90.00
_cell.angle_gamma   90.00
#
_symmetry.space_group_name_H-M   'P 1'
#
loop_
_entity.id
_entity.type
_entity.pdbx_description
1 polymer ?
#
loop_
_entity_poly.entity_id
_entity_poly.type
_entity_poly.pdbx_seq_one_letter_code
_entity_poly.pdbx_strand_id
1 'polypeptide(L)'
;MKATFIVIAILITTATTALGQDNELKKEQRQSIQKLINTFKTNNKTKFASLISYPLRREYPLKDVKDKNDFIQRFDDIFDK
;
A
#
# COMPACT_ATOMS: atom_id res chain seq x y z
N MET A 1 6.82 -40.12 -29.58
CA MET A 1 7.95 -39.81 -28.68
C MET A 1 8.31 -38.32 -28.66
N LYS A 2 8.66 -37.69 -29.79
CA LYS A 2 9.04 -36.26 -29.83
C LYS A 2 7.93 -35.29 -29.37
N ALA A 3 6.68 -35.50 -29.83
CA ALA A 3 5.54 -34.67 -29.42
C ALA A 3 5.19 -34.82 -27.94
N THR A 4 5.34 -36.04 -27.39
CA THR A 4 5.09 -36.33 -25.97
C THR A 4 6.07 -35.59 -25.06
N PHE A 5 7.34 -35.51 -25.45
CA PHE A 5 8.36 -34.71 -24.74
C PHE A 5 8.05 -33.20 -24.77
N ILE A 6 7.53 -32.68 -25.88
CA ILE A 6 7.15 -31.27 -26.00
C ILE A 6 5.95 -30.94 -25.11
N VAL A 7 4.93 -31.81 -25.07
CA VAL A 7 3.76 -31.64 -24.19
C VAL A 7 4.16 -31.66 -22.72
N ILE A 8 5.06 -32.56 -22.32
CA ILE A 8 5.59 -32.61 -20.96
C ILE A 8 6.37 -31.34 -20.62
N ALA A 9 7.20 -30.83 -21.54
CA ALA A 9 7.93 -29.59 -21.34
C ALA A 9 7.01 -28.37 -21.16
N ILE A 10 5.92 -28.28 -21.93
CA ILE A 10 4.92 -27.21 -21.81
C ILE A 10 4.13 -27.31 -20.48
N LEU A 11 3.85 -28.53 -20.01
CA LEU A 11 3.18 -28.75 -18.73
C LEU A 11 4.06 -28.32 -17.55
N ILE A 12 5.38 -28.57 -17.63
CA ILE A 12 6.33 -28.19 -16.57
C ILE A 12 6.50 -26.66 -16.50
N THR A 13 6.56 -25.96 -17.63
CA THR A 13 6.76 -24.50 -17.64
C THR A 13 5.53 -23.72 -17.17
N THR A 14 4.32 -24.24 -17.37
CA THR A 14 3.09 -23.62 -16.86
C THR A 14 2.90 -23.85 -15.37
N ALA A 15 3.31 -25.01 -14.85
CA ALA A 15 3.24 -25.32 -13.41
C ALA A 15 4.12 -24.42 -12.54
N THR A 16 5.29 -23.96 -13.03
CA THR A 16 6.17 -23.05 -12.26
C THR A 16 5.64 -21.62 -12.18
N THR A 17 4.83 -21.18 -13.15
CA THR A 17 4.17 -19.85 -13.11
C THR A 17 2.93 -19.80 -12.20
N ALA A 18 2.41 -20.97 -11.80
CA ALA A 18 1.24 -21.10 -10.92
C ALA A 18 1.59 -21.15 -9.43
N LEU A 19 2.87 -21.30 -9.06
CA LEU A 19 3.37 -21.03 -7.70
C LEU A 19 3.44 -19.52 -7.53
N GLY A 20 2.26 -18.97 -7.26
CA GLY A 20 1.92 -17.56 -7.32
C GLY A 20 2.89 -16.66 -6.55
N GLN A 21 3.12 -15.52 -7.18
CA GLN A 21 3.42 -14.22 -6.59
C GLN A 21 3.08 -14.18 -5.10
N ASP A 22 4.11 -14.14 -4.25
CA ASP A 22 3.93 -13.87 -2.82
C ASP A 22 3.27 -12.50 -2.70
N ASN A 23 1.96 -12.49 -2.47
CA ASN A 23 1.18 -11.27 -2.23
C ASN A 23 1.51 -10.65 -0.86
N GLU A 24 2.47 -11.23 -0.14
CA GLU A 24 2.92 -10.72 1.14
C GLU A 24 3.77 -9.46 0.94
N LEU A 25 3.43 -8.41 1.69
CA LEU A 25 4.23 -7.20 1.73
C LEU A 25 5.65 -7.51 2.19
N LYS A 26 6.66 -6.91 1.56
CA LYS A 26 8.05 -7.02 2.02
C LYS A 26 8.17 -6.57 3.47
N LYS A 27 9.13 -7.14 4.21
CA LYS A 27 9.37 -6.80 5.63
C LYS A 27 9.46 -5.29 5.88
N GLU A 28 10.17 -4.56 5.01
CA GLU A 28 10.34 -3.10 5.10
C GLU A 28 9.03 -2.33 4.89
N GLN A 29 8.17 -2.82 4.00
CA GLN A 29 6.84 -2.24 3.78
C GLN A 29 5.97 -2.45 5.04
N ARG A 30 5.97 -3.66 5.60
CA ARG A 30 5.26 -3.95 6.86
C ARG A 30 5.74 -3.06 8.00
N GLN A 31 7.05 -2.87 8.14
CA GLN A 31 7.63 -1.98 9.15
C GLN A 31 7.22 -0.52 8.94
N SER A 32 7.22 -0.04 7.69
CA SER A 32 6.80 1.33 7.37
C SER A 32 5.32 1.56 7.68
N ILE A 33 4.45 0.60 7.34
CA ILE A 33 3.02 0.63 7.68
C ILE A 33 2.82 0.63 9.19
N GLN A 34 3.53 -0.24 9.92
CA GLN A 34 3.43 -0.30 11.38
C GLN A 34 3.87 1.02 12.03
N LYS A 35 4.92 1.66 11.51
CA LYS A 35 5.37 2.98 11.97
C LYS A 35 4.29 4.05 11.74
N LEU A 36 3.61 4.02 10.59
CA LEU A 36 2.52 4.93 10.28
C LEU A 36 1.35 4.74 11.26
N ILE A 37 0.89 3.50 11.47
CA ILE A 37 -0.18 3.15 12.42
C ILE A 37 0.18 3.57 13.85
N ASN A 38 1.39 3.24 14.31
CA ASN A 38 1.82 3.61 15.66
C ASN A 38 1.86 5.13 15.83
N THR A 39 2.27 5.87 14.81
CA THR A 39 2.27 7.34 14.86
C THR A 39 0.84 7.88 14.95
N PHE A 40 -0.10 7.34 14.16
CA PHE A 40 -1.52 7.71 14.24
C PHE A 40 -2.08 7.53 15.66
N LYS A 41 -1.82 6.38 16.29
CA LYS A 41 -2.31 6.06 17.64
C LYS A 41 -1.81 7.00 18.75
N THR A 42 -0.71 7.72 18.54
CA THR A 42 -0.23 8.71 19.53
C THR A 42 -0.98 10.04 19.48
N ASN A 43 -1.96 10.20 18.58
CA ASN A 43 -2.71 11.44 18.33
C ASN A 43 -1.82 12.66 18.01
N ASN A 44 -0.58 12.43 17.60
CA ASN A 44 0.35 13.48 17.19
C ASN A 44 0.15 13.83 15.72
N LYS A 45 -0.85 14.69 15.45
CA LYS A 45 -1.26 15.12 14.11
C LYS A 45 -0.08 15.66 13.28
N THR A 46 0.78 16.49 13.87
CA THR A 46 1.94 17.08 13.20
C THR A 46 2.95 16.03 12.75
N LYS A 47 3.22 15.03 13.60
CA LYS A 47 4.12 13.93 13.29
C LYS A 47 3.51 13.02 12.22
N PHE A 48 2.24 12.68 12.34
CA PHE A 48 1.54 11.88 11.33
C PHE A 48 1.54 12.57 9.97
N ALA A 49 1.20 13.86 9.93
CA ALA A 49 1.17 14.66 8.70
C ALA A 49 2.53 14.73 7.99
N SER A 50 3.65 14.54 8.70
CA SER A 50 4.99 14.48 8.10
C SER A 50 5.31 13.17 7.38
N LEU A 51 4.50 12.13 7.62
CA LEU A 51 4.63 10.82 6.97
C LEU A 51 3.78 10.70 5.70
N ILE A 52 2.95 11.69 5.41
CA ILE A 52 2.02 11.69 4.27
C ILE A 52 2.67 12.38 3.07
N SER A 53 2.48 11.78 1.89
CA SER A 53 2.85 12.42 0.63
C SER A 53 1.74 13.34 0.16
N TYR A 54 2.11 14.54 -0.29
CA TYR A 54 1.17 15.56 -0.77
C TYR A 54 1.33 15.81 -2.28
N PRO A 55 0.25 16.17 -3.00
CA PRO A 55 -1.12 16.32 -2.49
C PRO A 55 -1.78 14.97 -2.21
N LEU A 56 -2.55 14.88 -1.11
CA LEU A 56 -3.36 13.70 -0.83
C LEU A 56 -4.67 13.82 -1.60
N ARG A 57 -4.78 13.06 -2.68
CA ARG A 57 -5.96 13.03 -3.55
C ARG A 57 -7.15 12.40 -2.84
N ARG A 58 -8.35 12.97 -3.06
CA ARG A 58 -9.60 12.49 -2.47
C ARG A 58 -10.67 12.35 -3.55
N GLU A 59 -11.56 11.39 -3.35
CA GLU A 59 -12.71 11.22 -4.23
C GLU A 59 -13.77 12.29 -3.95
N TYR A 60 -14.48 12.70 -5.00
CA TYR A 60 -15.59 13.65 -4.89
C TYR A 60 -16.65 13.12 -3.90
N PRO A 61 -17.22 13.97 -3.02
CA PRO A 61 -17.14 15.44 -2.99
C PRO A 61 -15.98 16.03 -2.18
N LEU A 62 -15.07 15.19 -1.66
CA LEU A 62 -14.00 15.67 -0.80
C LEU A 62 -12.91 16.35 -1.62
N LYS A 63 -12.52 17.55 -1.20
CA LYS A 63 -11.39 18.27 -1.80
C LYS A 63 -10.08 17.61 -1.42
N ASP A 64 -9.16 17.53 -2.37
CA ASP A 64 -7.77 17.16 -2.16
C ASP A 64 -7.17 17.95 -0.98
N VAL A 65 -6.19 17.33 -0.33
CA VAL A 65 -5.38 17.98 0.71
C VAL A 65 -4.07 18.41 0.08
N LYS A 66 -3.82 19.71 0.06
CA LYS A 66 -2.76 20.30 -0.77
C LYS A 66 -1.37 20.11 -0.18
N ASP A 67 -1.26 20.26 1.14
CA ASP A 67 0.00 20.26 1.86
C ASP A 67 -0.20 19.84 3.33
N LYS A 68 0.92 19.84 4.07
CA LYS A 68 0.97 19.43 5.47
C LYS A 68 0.11 20.30 6.39
N ASN A 69 0.04 21.61 6.15
CA ASN A 69 -0.71 22.53 7.02
C ASN A 69 -2.21 22.36 6.79
N ASP A 70 -2.64 22.25 5.53
CA ASP A 70 -4.02 21.93 5.14
C ASP A 70 -4.48 20.59 5.77
N PHE A 71 -3.61 19.58 5.75
CA PHE A 71 -3.88 18.29 6.39
C PHE A 71 -4.08 18.38 7.89
N ILE A 72 -3.22 19.13 8.60
CA ILE A 72 -3.34 19.28 10.06
C ILE A 72 -4.64 20.02 10.41
N GLN A 73 -4.97 21.07 9.67
CA GLN A 73 -6.19 21.85 9.88
C GLN A 73 -7.45 21.00 9.69
N ARG A 74 -7.45 20.13 8.68
CA ARG A 74 -8.58 19.26 8.31
C ARG A 74 -8.47 17.85 8.90
N PHE A 75 -7.56 17.62 9.83
CA PHE A 75 -7.28 16.26 10.32
C PHE A 75 -8.55 15.59 10.86
N ASP A 76 -9.31 16.32 11.66
CA ASP A 76 -10.56 15.83 12.28
C ASP A 76 -11.73 15.77 11.28
N ASP A 77 -11.62 16.41 10.11
CA ASP A 77 -12.59 16.27 9.00
C ASP A 77 -12.28 15.04 8.14
N ILE A 78 -11.02 14.61 8.12
CA ILE A 78 -10.52 13.51 7.28
C ILE A 78 -10.63 12.17 8.00
N PHE A 79 -10.37 12.17 9.31
CA PHE A 79 -10.42 10.98 10.16
C PHE A 79 -11.47 11.18 11.24
N ASP A 80 -12.46 10.29 11.24
CA ASP A 80 -13.36 10.16 12.37
C ASP A 80 -12.57 9.71 13.62
N LYS A 81 -13.09 10.05 14.80
CA LYS A 81 -12.51 9.63 16.08
C LYS A 81 -12.59 8.12 16.28
#